data_AF-T2MEL1-F1
#
_entry.id   AF-T2MEL1-F1
#
_cell.length_a   1.000
_cell.length_b   1.000
_cell.length_c   1.000
_cell.angle_alpha   90.00
_cell.angle_beta   90.00
_cell.angle_gamma   90.00
#
_symmetry.space_group_name_H-M   'P 1'
#
loop_
_entity.id
_entity.type
_entity.pdbx_description
1 polymer ?
#
loop_
_entity_poly.entity_id
_entity_poly.type
_entity_poly.pdbx_seq_one_letter_code
_entity_poly.pdbx_strand_id
1 'polypeptide(L)'
;MSLETLLEAAKVVEQRENAGKYTIGNRKDRKFAKRSQTYRATHNQLEKNRRAHLRDCLVSLRDLVPNSPDTSKVTTLSLLQSAKQYIKVLENHDRESQSIKRTLCLEQQHLRKKLAALMNGFDISSDSSILSPETSISSIEEELIDVENDDETGYGSADDRNSTSSSSSSLNSVL
;
A
#
# COMPACT_ATOMS: atom_id res chain seq x y z
N MET A 1 -42.91 -31.86 -70.96
CA MET A 1 -42.53 -31.18 -69.70
C MET A 1 -43.80 -30.52 -69.16
N SER A 2 -44.43 -31.08 -68.13
CA SER A 2 -45.66 -30.53 -67.56
C SER A 2 -45.34 -29.50 -66.48
N LEU A 3 -46.21 -28.50 -66.30
CA LEU A 3 -46.04 -27.44 -65.30
C LEU A 3 -45.85 -28.00 -63.88
N GLU A 4 -46.51 -29.13 -63.57
CA GLU A 4 -46.37 -29.83 -62.28
C GLU A 4 -44.95 -30.33 -62.03
N THR A 5 -44.26 -30.85 -63.06
CA THR A 5 -42.87 -31.31 -62.89
C THR A 5 -41.91 -30.18 -62.54
N LEU A 6 -42.16 -28.96 -63.05
CA LEU A 6 -41.35 -27.79 -62.76
C LEU A 6 -41.66 -27.22 -61.36
N LEU A 7 -42.92 -27.22 -60.95
CA LEU A 7 -43.36 -26.81 -59.61
C LEU A 7 -42.80 -27.74 -58.53
N GLU A 8 -42.84 -29.04 -58.75
CA GLU A 8 -42.31 -30.02 -57.79
C GLU A 8 -40.78 -29.90 -57.68
N ALA A 9 -40.08 -29.71 -58.81
CA ALA A 9 -38.65 -29.46 -58.80
C ALA A 9 -38.28 -28.15 -58.07
N ALA A 10 -39.03 -27.07 -58.28
CA ALA A 10 -38.82 -25.79 -57.58
C ALA A 10 -39.00 -25.94 -56.07
N LYS A 11 -40.01 -26.71 -55.64
CA LYS A 11 -40.30 -26.99 -54.23
C LYS A 11 -39.18 -27.78 -53.55
N VAL A 12 -38.57 -28.73 -54.26
CA VAL A 12 -37.43 -29.52 -53.75
C VAL A 12 -36.17 -28.65 -53.62
N VAL A 13 -35.92 -27.73 -54.55
CA VAL A 13 -34.76 -26.81 -54.49
C VAL A 13 -34.91 -25.84 -53.32
N GLU A 14 -36.10 -25.27 -53.12
CA GLU A 14 -36.38 -24.33 -52.02
C GLU A 14 -36.21 -25.00 -50.64
N GLN A 15 -36.66 -26.26 -50.49
CA GLN A 15 -36.47 -27.02 -49.24
C GLN A 15 -34.99 -27.30 -48.95
N ARG A 16 -34.19 -27.58 -50.00
CA ARG A 16 -32.75 -27.88 -49.84
C ARG A 16 -31.94 -26.63 -49.50
N GLU A 17 -32.27 -25.47 -50.10
CA GLU A 17 -31.63 -24.20 -49.76
C GLU A 17 -32.01 -23.71 -48.36
N ASN A 18 -33.24 -23.95 -47.92
CA ASN A 18 -33.68 -23.61 -46.56
C ASN A 18 -33.02 -24.50 -45.51
N ALA A 19 -32.88 -25.82 -45.74
CA ALA A 19 -32.22 -26.73 -44.78
C ALA A 19 -30.77 -26.35 -44.46
N GLY A 20 -30.04 -25.77 -45.43
CA GLY A 20 -28.66 -25.31 -45.25
C GLY A 20 -28.51 -24.03 -44.41
N LYS A 21 -29.44 -23.09 -44.53
CA LYS A 21 -29.36 -21.75 -43.91
C LYS A 21 -29.54 -21.77 -42.39
N TYR A 22 -30.36 -22.68 -41.84
CA TYR A 22 -30.62 -22.77 -40.40
C TYR A 22 -29.50 -23.44 -39.58
N THR A 23 -28.54 -24.12 -40.21
CA THR A 23 -27.48 -24.86 -39.49
C THR A 23 -26.21 -24.04 -39.27
N ILE A 24 -25.98 -23.00 -40.07
CA ILE A 24 -24.75 -22.20 -40.05
C ILE A 24 -24.82 -21.05 -39.02
N GLY A 25 -25.99 -20.43 -38.84
CA GLY A 25 -26.21 -19.41 -37.80
C GLY A 25 -25.99 -19.95 -36.38
N ASN A 26 -26.55 -21.13 -36.09
CA ASN A 26 -26.51 -21.74 -34.76
C ASN A 26 -25.11 -22.17 -34.27
N ARG A 27 -24.14 -22.41 -35.18
CA ARG A 27 -22.78 -22.84 -34.78
C ARG A 27 -21.90 -21.69 -34.32
N LYS A 28 -22.10 -20.48 -34.85
CA LYS A 28 -21.32 -19.28 -34.46
C LYS A 28 -21.78 -18.79 -33.08
N ASP A 29 -23.08 -18.76 -32.84
CA ASP A 29 -23.65 -18.33 -31.56
C ASP A 29 -23.33 -19.29 -30.41
N ARG A 30 -23.37 -20.61 -30.65
CA ARG A 30 -22.92 -21.61 -29.65
C ARG A 30 -21.43 -21.50 -29.33
N LYS A 31 -20.57 -21.17 -30.30
CA LYS A 31 -19.13 -20.97 -30.06
C LYS A 31 -18.87 -19.69 -29.25
N PHE A 32 -19.60 -18.61 -29.50
CA PHE A 32 -19.50 -17.38 -28.74
C PHE A 32 -20.01 -17.55 -27.30
N ALA A 33 -21.16 -18.21 -27.11
CA ALA A 33 -21.69 -18.53 -25.78
C ALA A 33 -20.73 -19.42 -24.96
N LYS A 34 -20.11 -20.44 -25.59
CA LYS A 34 -19.12 -21.30 -24.94
C LYS A 34 -17.84 -20.55 -24.55
N ARG A 35 -17.38 -19.62 -25.39
CA ARG A 35 -16.24 -18.72 -25.09
C ARG A 35 -16.55 -17.76 -23.93
N SER A 36 -17.77 -17.20 -23.90
CA SER A 36 -18.24 -16.34 -22.80
C SER A 36 -18.32 -17.11 -21.48
N GLN A 37 -18.81 -18.35 -21.50
CA GLN A 37 -18.87 -19.21 -20.31
C GLN A 37 -17.48 -19.57 -19.80
N THR A 38 -16.52 -19.88 -20.68
CA THR A 38 -15.12 -20.10 -20.27
C THR A 38 -14.48 -18.85 -19.69
N TYR A 39 -14.75 -17.67 -20.26
CA TYR A 39 -14.23 -16.41 -19.73
C TYR A 39 -14.77 -16.11 -18.32
N ARG A 40 -16.07 -16.33 -18.09
CA ARG A 40 -16.68 -16.19 -16.76
C ARG A 40 -16.06 -17.18 -15.77
N ALA A 41 -15.82 -18.42 -16.18
CA ALA A 41 -15.18 -19.43 -15.33
C ALA A 41 -13.73 -19.05 -14.98
N THR A 42 -12.93 -18.59 -15.96
CA THR A 42 -11.56 -18.13 -15.70
C THR A 42 -11.52 -16.92 -14.79
N HIS A 43 -12.43 -15.96 -15.00
CA HIS A 43 -12.56 -14.77 -14.13
C HIS A 43 -12.89 -15.17 -12.69
N ASN A 44 -13.87 -16.06 -12.49
CA ASN A 44 -14.25 -16.53 -11.15
C ASN A 44 -13.10 -17.27 -10.46
N GLN A 45 -12.34 -18.07 -11.20
CA GLN A 45 -11.18 -18.77 -10.66
C GLN A 45 -10.09 -17.78 -10.22
N LEU A 46 -9.83 -16.75 -11.04
CA LEU A 46 -8.89 -15.69 -10.70
C LEU A 46 -9.31 -14.93 -9.45
N GLU A 47 -10.59 -14.54 -9.36
CA GLU A 47 -11.11 -13.82 -8.19
C GLU A 47 -11.11 -14.70 -6.93
N LYS A 48 -11.36 -16.01 -7.06
CA LYS A 48 -11.23 -16.95 -5.94
C LYS A 48 -9.80 -17.01 -5.43
N ASN A 49 -8.83 -17.08 -6.33
CA ASN A 49 -7.40 -17.06 -5.97
C ASN A 49 -6.99 -15.72 -5.33
N ARG A 50 -7.40 -14.59 -5.93
CA ARG A 50 -7.17 -13.26 -5.37
C ARG A 50 -7.74 -13.12 -3.95
N ARG A 51 -8.96 -13.63 -3.72
CA ARG A 51 -9.58 -13.64 -2.39
C ARG A 51 -8.89 -14.58 -1.40
N ALA A 52 -8.30 -15.69 -1.84
CA ALA A 52 -7.50 -16.54 -0.98
C ALA A 52 -6.26 -15.77 -0.49
N HIS A 53 -5.49 -15.20 -1.42
CA HIS A 53 -4.33 -14.38 -1.09
C HIS A 53 -4.66 -13.22 -0.14
N LEU A 54 -5.76 -12.50 -0.38
CA LEU A 54 -6.21 -11.43 0.50
C LEU A 54 -6.49 -11.92 1.93
N ARG A 55 -7.09 -13.11 2.09
CA ARG A 55 -7.31 -13.69 3.41
C ARG A 55 -5.98 -14.01 4.09
N ASP A 56 -5.02 -14.56 3.36
CA ASP A 56 -3.70 -14.87 3.89
C ASP A 56 -2.99 -13.59 4.38
N CYS A 57 -3.04 -12.50 3.61
CA CYS A 57 -2.53 -11.19 4.03
C CYS A 57 -3.20 -10.68 5.31
N LEU A 58 -4.53 -10.82 5.43
CA LEU A 58 -5.28 -10.39 6.62
C LEU A 58 -4.94 -11.24 7.85
N VAL A 59 -4.68 -12.54 7.67
CA VAL A 59 -4.22 -13.43 8.75
C VAL A 59 -2.84 -13.00 9.23
N SER A 60 -1.88 -12.79 8.31
CA SER A 60 -0.55 -12.29 8.67
C SER A 60 -0.62 -10.93 9.39
N LEU A 61 -1.48 -10.02 8.94
CA LEU A 61 -1.68 -8.74 9.60
C LEU A 61 -2.21 -8.92 11.03
N ARG A 62 -3.17 -9.83 11.24
CA ARG A 62 -3.73 -10.12 12.56
C ARG A 62 -2.67 -10.59 13.54
N ASP A 63 -1.69 -11.36 13.09
CA ASP A 63 -0.65 -11.91 13.94
C ASP A 63 0.42 -10.85 14.34
N LEU A 64 0.53 -9.76 13.59
CA LEU A 64 1.41 -8.63 13.89
C LEU A 64 0.79 -7.57 14.81
N VAL A 65 -0.55 -7.44 14.77
CA VAL A 65 -1.26 -6.42 15.53
C VAL A 65 -1.66 -6.98 16.91
N PRO A 66 -1.36 -6.29 18.02
CA PRO A 66 -1.85 -6.67 19.33
C PRO A 66 -3.37 -6.63 19.34
N ASN A 67 -3.99 -7.81 19.36
CA ASN A 67 -5.43 -7.94 19.36
C ASN A 67 -5.89 -8.35 20.75
N SER A 68 -6.91 -7.65 21.27
CA SER A 68 -7.57 -8.07 22.51
C SER A 68 -8.31 -9.39 22.29
N PRO A 69 -8.09 -10.42 23.13
CA PRO A 69 -8.71 -11.73 22.99
C PRO A 69 -10.23 -11.73 23.14
N ASP A 70 -10.83 -10.65 23.65
CA ASP A 70 -12.27 -10.56 23.97
C ASP A 70 -13.16 -10.09 22.81
N THR A 71 -12.61 -9.84 21.62
CA THR A 71 -13.44 -9.53 20.45
C THR A 71 -13.94 -10.83 19.81
N SER A 72 -15.09 -11.30 20.30
CA SER A 72 -15.79 -12.51 19.81
C SER A 72 -15.89 -12.62 18.28
N LYS A 73 -15.75 -11.50 17.52
CA LYS A 73 -15.54 -11.50 16.06
C LYS A 73 -14.65 -10.33 15.62
N VAL A 74 -13.39 -10.59 15.26
CA VAL A 74 -12.54 -9.60 14.57
C VAL A 74 -13.09 -9.38 13.15
N THR A 75 -13.51 -8.16 12.85
CA THR A 75 -13.91 -7.76 11.49
C THR A 75 -12.71 -7.23 10.70
N THR A 76 -12.77 -7.23 9.36
CA THR A 76 -11.71 -6.62 8.54
C THR A 76 -11.53 -5.13 8.87
N LEU A 77 -12.62 -4.40 9.09
CA LEU A 77 -12.56 -2.97 9.42
C LEU A 77 -11.83 -2.74 10.76
N SER A 78 -12.23 -3.47 11.81
CA SER A 78 -11.61 -3.34 13.13
C SER A 78 -10.13 -3.71 13.11
N LEU A 79 -9.74 -4.73 12.35
CA LEU A 79 -8.33 -5.11 12.17
C LEU A 79 -7.53 -3.97 11.51
N LEU A 80 -8.05 -3.39 10.43
CA LEU A 80 -7.38 -2.29 9.72
C LEU A 80 -7.26 -1.03 10.59
N GLN A 81 -8.29 -0.72 11.39
CA GLN A 81 -8.26 0.40 12.34
C GLN A 81 -7.24 0.17 13.45
N SER A 82 -7.20 -1.03 14.05
CA SER A 82 -6.20 -1.39 15.06
C SER A 82 -4.80 -1.39 14.49
N ALA A 83 -4.59 -1.89 13.28
CA ALA A 83 -3.29 -1.83 12.60
C ALA A 83 -2.79 -0.39 12.42
N LYS A 84 -3.66 0.50 11.92
CA LYS A 84 -3.36 1.93 11.79
C LYS A 84 -2.99 2.56 13.13
N GLN A 85 -3.70 2.21 14.20
CA GLN A 85 -3.41 2.72 15.53
C GLN A 85 -2.08 2.15 16.06
N TYR A 86 -1.81 0.87 15.82
CA TYR A 86 -0.60 0.22 16.29
C TYR A 86 0.67 0.80 15.64
N ILE A 87 0.61 1.16 14.36
CA ILE A 87 1.70 1.90 13.70
C ILE A 87 2.04 3.18 14.47
N LYS A 88 1.04 3.98 14.84
CA LYS A 88 1.26 5.21 15.63
C LYS A 88 1.87 4.95 17.00
N VAL A 89 1.48 3.85 17.64
CA VAL A 89 2.05 3.43 18.93
C VAL A 89 3.52 3.08 18.77
N LEU A 90 3.87 2.31 17.73
CA LEU A 90 5.25 1.95 17.42
C LEU A 90 6.11 3.19 17.11
N GLU A 91 5.61 4.12 16.30
CA GLU A 91 6.29 5.39 16.00
C GLU A 91 6.54 6.23 17.26
N ASN A 92 5.57 6.27 18.19
CA ASN A 92 5.76 6.98 19.45
C ASN A 92 6.77 6.30 20.37
N HIS A 93 6.70 4.98 20.47
CA HIS A 93 7.66 4.20 21.25
C HIS A 93 9.09 4.35 20.72
N ASP A 94 9.27 4.35 19.40
CA ASP A 94 10.59 4.56 18.79
C ASP A 94 11.14 5.96 19.11
N ARG A 95 10.32 7.00 18.96
CA ARG A 95 10.69 8.39 19.33
C ARG A 95 11.08 8.52 20.81
N GLU A 96 10.30 7.92 21.71
CA GLU A 96 10.61 7.91 23.15
C GLU A 96 11.92 7.15 23.43
N SER A 97 12.09 5.97 22.84
CA SER A 97 13.30 5.16 22.98
C SER A 97 14.55 5.92 22.50
N GLN A 98 14.44 6.64 21.38
CA GLN A 98 15.51 7.50 20.88
C GLN A 98 15.82 8.65 21.84
N SER A 99 14.79 9.29 22.42
CA SER A 99 14.97 10.36 23.42
C SER A 99 15.72 9.84 24.65
N ILE A 100 15.29 8.70 25.20
CA ILE A 100 15.93 8.05 26.35
C ILE A 100 17.39 7.72 26.03
N LYS A 101 17.65 7.13 24.86
CA LYS A 101 19.01 6.82 24.41
C LYS A 101 19.90 8.06 24.35
N ARG A 102 19.38 9.20 23.85
CA ARG A 102 20.12 10.48 23.82
C ARG A 102 20.46 10.94 25.23
N THR A 103 19.48 10.98 26.14
CA THR A 103 19.69 11.39 27.53
C THR A 103 20.73 10.51 28.22
N LEU A 104 20.63 9.19 28.10
CA LEU A 104 21.59 8.24 28.67
C LEU A 104 22.99 8.42 28.09
N CYS A 105 23.12 8.74 26.80
CA CYS A 105 24.41 9.00 26.17
C CYS A 105 25.08 10.26 26.76
N LEU A 106 24.31 11.34 26.92
CA LEU A 106 24.79 12.58 27.54
C LEU A 106 25.21 12.36 29.00
N GLU A 107 24.41 11.62 29.75
CA GLU A 107 24.72 11.27 31.14
C GLU A 107 25.98 10.40 31.23
N GLN A 108 26.09 9.37 30.39
CA GLN A 108 27.28 8.52 30.33
C GLN A 108 28.53 9.36 30.02
N GLN A 109 28.45 10.28 29.06
CA GLN A 109 29.55 11.17 28.71
C GLN A 109 29.95 12.07 29.91
N HIS A 110 28.96 12.65 30.59
CA HIS A 110 29.17 13.48 31.77
C HIS A 110 29.86 12.71 32.89
N LEU A 111 29.38 11.51 33.19
CA LEU A 111 29.97 10.65 34.22
C LEU A 111 31.40 10.23 33.86
N ARG A 112 31.67 9.91 32.58
CA ARG A 112 33.04 9.62 32.11
C ARG A 112 33.98 10.81 32.29
N LYS A 113 33.54 12.03 31.95
CA LYS A 113 34.32 13.26 32.16
C LYS A 113 34.61 13.49 33.64
N LYS A 114 33.62 13.28 34.51
CA LYS A 114 33.79 13.38 35.98
C LYS A 114 34.79 12.36 36.52
N LEU A 115 34.70 11.11 36.08
CA LEU A 115 35.66 10.07 36.47
C LEU A 115 37.08 10.42 36.04
N ALA A 116 37.28 10.84 34.78
CA ALA A 116 38.58 11.26 34.29
C ALA A 116 39.16 12.44 35.11
N ALA A 117 38.35 13.43 35.45
CA ALA A 117 38.79 14.55 36.29
C ALA A 117 39.21 14.11 37.71
N LEU A 118 38.47 13.19 38.34
CA LEU A 118 38.80 12.65 39.65
C LEU A 118 40.07 11.79 39.63
N MET A 119 40.26 10.99 38.59
CA MET A 119 41.48 10.19 38.40
C MET A 119 42.70 11.08 38.17
N ASN A 120 42.58 12.11 37.33
CA ASN A 120 43.67 13.06 37.06
C ASN A 120 43.97 13.96 38.28
N GLY A 121 42.97 14.24 39.12
CA GLY A 121 43.15 14.96 40.39
C GLY A 121 43.82 14.12 41.49
N PHE A 122 43.82 12.80 41.37
CA PHE A 122 44.52 11.88 42.28
C PHE A 122 46.03 11.76 41.94
N ASP A 123 46.40 12.04 40.69
CA ASP A 123 47.76 11.82 40.15
C ASP A 123 48.78 12.94 40.48
N ILE A 124 48.41 13.96 41.26
CA ILE A 124 49.31 15.09 41.61
C ILE A 124 49.97 14.92 42.99
N SER A 125 49.67 13.87 43.75
CA SER A 125 50.23 13.70 45.12
C SER A 125 50.81 12.33 45.44
N SER A 126 50.96 11.43 44.47
CA SER A 126 51.54 10.10 44.73
C SER A 126 52.67 9.81 43.76
N ASP A 127 53.89 10.05 44.23
CA ASP A 127 55.11 9.47 43.68
C ASP A 127 54.99 7.93 43.68
N SER A 128 54.47 7.34 42.59
CA SER A 128 54.81 5.98 42.20
C SER A 128 54.50 5.73 40.73
N SER A 129 55.57 5.70 39.95
CA SER A 129 55.72 4.92 38.72
C SER A 129 54.87 3.65 38.63
N ILE A 130 54.45 3.33 37.40
CA ILE A 130 53.88 2.06 36.90
C ILE A 130 52.34 1.97 37.00
N LEU A 131 51.66 2.30 35.90
CA LEU A 131 50.87 1.37 35.07
C LEU A 131 49.98 2.19 34.11
N SER A 132 50.39 2.24 32.84
CA SER A 132 49.51 2.62 31.74
C SER A 132 48.34 1.65 31.64
N PRO A 133 47.09 2.12 31.52
CA PRO A 133 46.13 1.51 30.64
C PRO A 133 46.15 2.31 29.34
N GLU A 134 46.43 1.64 28.24
CA GLU A 134 46.22 2.10 26.86
C GLU A 134 44.82 2.70 26.70
N THR A 135 44.65 3.98 27.01
CA THR A 135 43.55 4.78 26.49
C THR A 135 43.99 5.22 25.11
N SER A 136 43.68 4.40 24.11
CA SER A 136 43.67 4.85 22.72
C SER A 136 42.72 6.05 22.63
N ILE A 137 43.30 7.22 22.79
CA ILE A 137 42.75 8.53 22.42
C ILE A 137 42.64 8.54 20.90
N SER A 138 41.68 7.78 20.38
CA SER A 138 41.15 8.02 19.06
C SER A 138 40.40 9.33 19.15
N SER A 139 41.02 10.39 18.64
CA SER A 139 40.41 11.65 18.29
C SER A 139 39.12 11.39 17.51
N ILE A 140 38.00 11.36 18.20
CA ILE A 140 36.69 11.47 17.61
C ILE A 140 36.23 12.89 17.92
N GLU A 141 36.78 13.82 17.15
CA GLU A 141 36.03 15.00 16.73
C GLU A 141 34.86 14.49 15.86
N GLU A 142 33.85 13.89 16.50
CA GLU A 142 32.53 13.85 15.89
C GLU A 142 31.87 15.14 16.33
N GLU A 143 32.07 16.14 15.46
CA GLU A 143 31.10 17.18 15.17
C GLU A 143 29.69 16.67 15.50
N LEU A 144 29.11 17.23 16.55
CA LEU A 144 27.69 17.09 16.81
C LEU A 144 27.01 17.76 15.62
N ILE A 145 26.74 16.99 14.57
CA ILE A 145 25.87 17.42 13.49
C ILE A 145 24.52 17.60 14.15
N ASP A 146 24.21 18.85 14.49
CA ASP A 146 22.86 19.29 14.74
C ASP A 146 22.13 19.08 13.43
N VAL A 147 21.49 17.91 13.28
CA VAL A 147 20.45 17.75 12.28
C VAL A 147 19.28 18.57 12.83
N GLU A 148 19.37 19.87 12.60
CA GLU A 148 18.21 20.71 12.42
C GLU A 148 17.36 19.98 11.39
N ASN A 149 16.34 19.25 11.85
CA ASN A 149 15.32 18.75 10.96
C ASN A 149 14.63 20.01 10.44
N ASP A 150 15.03 20.41 9.24
CA ASP A 150 14.24 21.24 8.35
C ASP A 150 12.82 20.63 8.29
N ASP A 151 11.89 21.21 9.04
CA ASP A 151 10.46 21.09 8.73
C ASP A 151 10.21 21.93 7.46
N GLU A 152 10.78 21.50 6.33
CA GLU A 152 10.58 22.10 5.02
C GLU A 152 9.44 21.39 4.25
N THR A 153 8.28 22.04 4.28
CA THR A 153 7.21 22.09 3.25
C THR A 153 6.28 20.89 3.00
N GLY A 154 4.98 21.23 3.00
CA GLY A 154 3.85 20.44 2.49
C GLY A 154 2.65 20.61 3.43
N TYR A 155 1.67 21.47 3.18
CA TYR A 155 0.85 21.57 1.97
C TYR A 155 0.31 22.99 1.79
N GLY A 156 0.69 23.65 0.70
CA GLY A 156 -0.17 24.66 0.08
C GLY A 156 -1.29 23.92 -0.66
N SER A 157 -2.52 24.01 -0.15
CA SER A 157 -3.72 23.52 -0.84
C SER A 157 -3.96 24.43 -2.04
N ALA A 158 -3.62 23.92 -3.22
CA ALA A 158 -4.04 24.48 -4.49
C ALA A 158 -5.41 23.89 -4.84
N ASP A 159 -6.48 24.60 -4.50
CA ASP A 159 -7.84 24.37 -4.97
C ASP A 159 -8.41 25.75 -5.35
N ASP A 160 -9.14 25.99 -6.43
CA ASP A 160 -9.37 25.26 -7.66
C ASP A 160 -9.93 26.30 -8.65
N ARG A 161 -9.76 26.05 -9.94
CA ARG A 161 -10.15 26.95 -11.03
C ARG A 161 -11.67 27.13 -11.08
N ASN A 162 -12.19 28.34 -10.81
CA ASN A 162 -13.51 28.74 -11.31
C ASN A 162 -13.37 29.82 -12.39
N SER A 163 -13.44 29.40 -13.64
CA SER A 163 -13.66 30.28 -14.79
C SER A 163 -14.48 29.53 -15.82
N THR A 164 -15.77 29.39 -15.56
CA THR A 164 -16.75 29.10 -16.60
C THR A 164 -16.97 30.35 -17.43
N SER A 165 -16.24 30.46 -18.53
CA SER A 165 -16.61 31.30 -19.67
C SER A 165 -17.77 30.62 -20.40
N SER A 166 -18.94 31.27 -20.43
CA SER A 166 -19.99 30.95 -21.40
C SER A 166 -20.59 32.27 -21.87
N SER A 167 -20.08 32.73 -23.02
CA SER A 167 -20.71 33.76 -23.82
C SER A 167 -21.82 33.12 -24.64
N SER A 168 -23.07 33.57 -24.44
CA SER A 168 -24.13 33.41 -25.43
C SER A 168 -25.06 34.62 -25.40
N SER A 169 -24.80 35.52 -26.35
CA SER A 169 -25.74 36.27 -27.19
C SER A 169 -27.19 36.48 -26.73
N SER A 170 -27.54 37.78 -26.66
CA SER A 170 -28.76 38.42 -27.19
C SER A 170 -30.14 37.95 -26.71
N LEU A 171 -30.90 38.88 -26.12
CA LEU A 171 -32.08 39.55 -26.72
C LEU A 171 -33.06 40.05 -25.64
N ASN A 172 -33.46 41.34 -25.77
CA ASN A 172 -34.74 41.96 -25.36
C ASN A 172 -35.03 42.01 -23.83
N SER A 173 -35.52 43.09 -23.22
CA SER A 173 -36.82 43.77 -23.44
C SER A 173 -37.00 44.74 -22.25
N VAL A 174 -37.12 46.05 -22.47
CA VAL A 174 -38.35 46.86 -22.23
C VAL A 174 -38.31 47.71 -20.95
N LEU A 175 -38.38 49.02 -21.18
CA LEU A 175 -39.06 50.01 -20.34
C LEU A 175 -40.55 49.94 -20.67
#